data_AF-A0A4U0ZGQ6-F1
#
_entry.id   AF-A0A4U0ZGQ6-F1
#
_cell.length_a   1.000
_cell.length_b   1.000
_cell.length_c   1.000
_cell.angle_alpha   90.00
_cell.angle_beta   90.00
_cell.angle_gamma   90.00
#
_symmetry.space_group_name_H-M   'P 1'
#
loop_
_entity.id
_entity.type
_entity.pdbx_description
1 polymer ?
#
loop_
_entity_poly.entity_id
_entity_poly.type
_entity_poly.pdbx_seq_one_letter_code
_entity_poly.pdbx_strand_id
1 'polypeptide(L)'
;MVRLTGEQRKEILAQLESDLANNVIGIGDLVKQVRTQLYGMTQTQYAKFIKVSDKTLRDIEKGNTDPRVSVLNKILAPGGFQLSVRSVRRDI
;
A
#
# COMPACT_ATOMS: atom_id res chain seq x y z
N MET A 1 0.41 3.83 17.49
CA MET A 1 1.36 2.85 16.95
C MET A 1 0.95 1.47 17.44
N VAL A 2 0.64 0.56 16.52
CA VAL A 2 0.30 -0.82 16.87
C VAL A 2 1.59 -1.53 17.32
N ARG A 3 1.55 -2.20 18.46
CA ARG A 3 2.63 -3.12 18.88
C ARG A 3 2.38 -4.48 18.23
N LEU A 4 2.80 -4.62 16.98
CA LEU A 4 2.84 -5.92 16.30
C LEU A 4 4.16 -6.62 16.62
N THR A 5 4.09 -7.92 16.91
CA THR A 5 5.28 -8.77 16.91
C THR A 5 5.80 -8.92 15.46
N GLY A 6 7.09 -9.25 15.31
CA GLY A 6 7.68 -9.44 13.97
C GLY A 6 6.97 -10.52 13.15
N GLU A 7 6.40 -11.52 13.80
CA GLU A 7 5.62 -12.60 13.18
C GLU A 7 4.25 -12.13 12.70
N GLN A 8 3.49 -11.43 13.55
CA GLN A 8 2.19 -10.88 13.13
C GLN A 8 2.33 -9.88 11.97
N ARG A 9 3.42 -9.10 11.93
CA ARG A 9 3.71 -8.22 10.80
C ARG A 9 3.94 -9.02 9.51
N LYS A 10 4.65 -10.14 9.58
CA LYS A 10 4.86 -11.02 8.41
C LYS A 10 3.56 -11.64 7.93
N GLU A 11 2.70 -12.11 8.84
CA GLU A 11 1.41 -12.70 8.46
C GLU A 11 0.52 -11.69 7.73
N ILE A 12 0.41 -10.46 8.23
CA ILE A 12 -0.36 -9.40 7.57
C ILE A 12 0.19 -9.10 6.18
N LEU A 13 1.52 -9.00 6.04
CA LEU A 13 2.14 -8.75 4.74
C LEU A 13 1.92 -9.90 3.76
N ALA A 14 2.05 -11.15 4.21
CA ALA A 14 1.80 -12.32 3.37
C ALA A 14 0.34 -12.39 2.90
N GLN A 15 -0.62 -12.05 3.77
CA GLN A 15 -2.02 -11.97 3.39
C GLN A 15 -2.25 -10.88 2.33
N LEU A 16 -1.69 -9.68 2.55
CA LEU A 16 -1.80 -8.57 1.61
C LEU A 16 -1.15 -8.86 0.26
N GLU A 17 -0.01 -9.56 0.24
CA GLU A 17 0.63 -10.05 -0.99
C GLU A 17 -0.28 -11.01 -1.74
N SER A 18 -0.89 -11.97 -1.04
CA SER A 18 -1.83 -12.94 -1.63
C SER A 18 -3.07 -12.25 -2.18
N ASP A 19 -3.68 -11.33 -1.42
CA ASP A 19 -4.87 -10.60 -1.85
C ASP A 19 -4.58 -9.72 -3.08
N LEU A 20 -3.40 -9.08 -3.12
CA LEU A 20 -2.96 -8.29 -4.26
C LEU A 20 -2.71 -9.18 -5.49
N ALA A 21 -2.05 -10.33 -5.31
CA ALA A 21 -1.76 -11.27 -6.39
C ALA A 21 -3.03 -11.90 -6.99
N ASN A 22 -4.05 -12.11 -6.17
CA ASN A 22 -5.36 -12.63 -6.58
C ASN A 22 -6.31 -11.54 -7.08
N ASN A 23 -5.87 -10.28 -7.18
CA ASN A 23 -6.71 -9.12 -7.54
C ASN A 23 -7.94 -8.93 -6.63
N VAL A 24 -7.85 -9.39 -5.38
CA VAL A 24 -8.91 -9.20 -4.37
C VAL A 24 -8.91 -7.76 -3.86
N ILE A 25 -7.72 -7.15 -3.75
CA ILE A 25 -7.54 -5.77 -3.31
C ILE A 25 -6.80 -4.94 -4.35
N GLY A 26 -7.16 -3.67 -4.46
CA GLY A 26 -6.41 -2.70 -5.27
C GLY A 26 -5.22 -2.10 -4.52
N ILE A 27 -4.41 -1.31 -5.24
CA ILE A 27 -3.29 -0.58 -4.64
C ILE A 27 -3.77 0.38 -3.54
N GLY A 28 -4.92 1.03 -3.72
CA GLY A 28 -5.52 1.92 -2.72
C GLY A 28 -5.89 1.19 -1.42
N ASP A 29 -6.48 0.00 -1.53
CA ASP A 29 -6.82 -0.84 -0.39
C ASP A 29 -5.57 -1.35 0.32
N LEU A 30 -4.55 -1.79 -0.44
CA LEU A 30 -3.26 -2.20 0.12
C LEU A 30 -2.65 -1.09 0.99
N VAL A 31 -2.61 0.14 0.48
CA VAL A 31 -2.11 1.31 1.21
C VAL A 31 -2.91 1.55 2.49
N LYS A 32 -4.24 1.48 2.39
CA LYS A 32 -5.14 1.64 3.54
C LYS A 32 -4.88 0.58 4.60
N GLN A 33 -4.72 -0.68 4.21
CA GLN A 33 -4.45 -1.80 5.12
C GLN A 33 -3.07 -1.68 5.76
N VAL A 34 -2.02 -1.31 5.02
CA VAL A 34 -0.69 -1.04 5.58
C VAL A 34 -0.78 0.10 6.60
N ARG A 35 -1.49 1.19 6.28
CA ARG A 35 -1.66 2.31 7.20
C ARG A 35 -2.38 1.91 8.50
N THR A 36 -3.48 1.16 8.41
CA THR A 36 -4.31 0.81 9.58
C THR A 36 -3.72 -0.36 10.37
N GLN A 37 -3.36 -1.45 9.69
CA GLN A 37 -2.90 -2.67 10.34
C GLN A 37 -1.45 -2.56 10.82
N LEU A 38 -0.50 -2.14 9.96
CA LEU A 38 0.90 -2.05 10.37
C LEU A 38 1.19 -0.86 11.28
N TYR A 39 0.70 0.33 10.89
CA TYR A 39 1.10 1.58 11.55
C TYR A 39 0.06 2.09 12.56
N GLY A 40 -1.22 1.74 12.39
CA GLY A 40 -2.33 2.25 13.21
C GLY A 40 -2.45 3.77 13.13
N MET A 41 -2.15 4.34 11.96
CA MET A 41 -2.12 5.79 11.74
C MET A 41 -3.40 6.27 11.05
N THR A 42 -3.80 7.50 11.33
CA THR A 42 -4.85 8.17 10.53
C THR A 42 -4.31 8.56 9.15
N GLN A 43 -5.19 8.84 8.19
CA GLN A 43 -4.79 9.32 6.85
C GLN A 43 -3.84 10.53 6.96
N THR A 44 -4.17 11.51 7.80
CA THR A 44 -3.34 12.72 7.96
C THR A 44 -1.97 12.41 8.55
N GLN A 45 -1.88 11.49 9.51
CA GLN A 45 -0.61 11.08 10.11
C GLN A 45 0.28 10.36 9.10
N TYR A 46 -0.31 9.43 8.34
CA TYR A 46 0.42 8.67 7.32
C TYR A 46 0.86 9.58 6.15
N ALA A 47 0.01 10.50 5.71
CA ALA A 47 0.35 11.48 4.68
C ALA A 47 1.56 12.34 5.10
N LYS A 48 1.59 12.82 6.35
CA LYS A 48 2.75 13.53 6.91
C LYS A 48 4.00 12.65 6.99
N PHE A 49 3.84 11.39 7.39
CA PHE A 49 4.95 10.42 7.49
C PHE A 49 5.61 10.16 6.12
N ILE A 50 4.81 10.03 5.05
CA ILE A 50 5.29 9.79 3.68
C ILE A 50 5.62 11.10 2.93
N LYS A 51 5.34 12.27 3.54
CA LYS A 51 5.49 13.60 2.93
C LYS A 51 4.66 13.76 1.65
N VAL A 52 3.40 13.31 1.69
CA VAL A 52 2.40 13.53 0.64
C VAL A 52 1.24 14.35 1.20
N SER A 53 0.46 15.02 0.33
CA SER A 53 -0.77 15.67 0.78
C SER A 53 -1.78 14.63 1.25
N ASP A 54 -2.53 14.98 2.28
CA ASP A 54 -3.68 14.21 2.80
C ASP A 54 -4.74 13.97 1.70
N LYS A 55 -4.97 14.96 0.84
CA LYS A 55 -5.84 14.82 -0.33
C LYS A 55 -5.30 13.77 -1.30
N THR A 56 -4.00 13.82 -1.61
CA THR A 56 -3.35 12.83 -2.49
C THR A 56 -3.47 11.42 -1.92
N LEU A 57 -3.18 11.22 -0.64
CA LEU A 57 -3.33 9.90 0.00
C LEU A 57 -4.78 9.42 -0.06
N ARG A 58 -5.75 10.30 0.21
CA ARG A 58 -7.18 9.97 0.18
C ARG A 58 -7.66 9.60 -1.23
N ASP A 59 -7.26 10.35 -2.24
CA ASP A 59 -7.64 10.07 -3.63
C ASP A 59 -7.03 8.74 -4.11
N ILE A 60 -5.81 8.41 -3.66
CA ILE A 60 -5.18 7.11 -3.92
C ILE A 60 -5.90 5.97 -3.20
N GLU A 61 -6.20 6.11 -1.90
CA GLU A 61 -6.93 5.09 -1.14
C GLU A 61 -8.35 4.85 -1.68
N LYS A 62 -8.96 5.83 -2.35
CA LYS A 62 -10.26 5.70 -3.01
C LYS A 62 -10.19 5.19 -4.45
N GLY A 63 -8.99 5.12 -5.06
CA GLY A 63 -8.84 4.81 -6.49
C GLY A 63 -9.34 5.92 -7.41
N ASN A 64 -9.46 7.16 -6.93
CA ASN A 64 -10.00 8.31 -7.67
C ASN A 64 -8.94 9.07 -8.50
N THR A 65 -7.69 8.62 -8.48
CA THR A 65 -6.59 9.30 -9.16
C THR A 65 -5.59 8.27 -9.65
N ASP A 66 -4.91 8.59 -10.76
CA ASP A 66 -3.75 7.87 -11.28
C ASP A 66 -2.47 8.56 -10.79
N PRO A 67 -2.00 8.24 -9.57
CA PRO A 67 -0.79 8.84 -9.04
C PRO A 67 0.42 8.40 -9.85
N ARG A 68 1.45 9.24 -9.87
CA ARG A 68 2.74 8.86 -10.44
C ARG A 68 3.30 7.64 -9.72
N VAL A 69 3.96 6.75 -10.46
CA VAL A 69 4.64 5.56 -9.91
C VAL A 69 5.60 5.93 -8.77
N SER A 70 6.25 7.10 -8.85
CA SER A 70 7.12 7.61 -7.79
C SER A 70 6.39 7.90 -6.47
N VAL A 71 5.11 8.31 -6.52
CA VAL A 71 4.27 8.53 -5.35
C VAL A 71 3.80 7.20 -4.79
N LEU A 72 3.38 6.26 -5.66
CA LEU A 72 2.99 4.92 -5.24
C LEU A 72 4.12 4.20 -4.50
N ASN A 73 5.34 4.20 -5.06
CA ASN A 73 6.51 3.59 -4.43
C ASN A 73 6.80 4.19 -3.04
N LYS A 74 6.63 5.50 -2.84
CA LYS A 74 6.81 6.14 -1.53
C LYS A 74 5.77 5.67 -0.50
N ILE A 75 4.52 5.52 -0.91
CA ILE A 75 3.41 5.15 -0.04
C ILE A 75 3.44 3.64 0.29
N LEU A 76 3.99 2.83 -0.62
CA LEU A 76 4.13 1.38 -0.50
C LEU A 76 5.40 0.93 0.24
N ALA A 77 6.47 1.73 0.21
CA ALA A 77 7.74 1.43 0.89
C ALA A 77 7.62 1.05 2.39
N PRO A 78 6.76 1.68 3.21
CA PRO A 78 6.57 1.30 4.62
C PRO A 78 5.98 -0.11 4.81
N GLY A 79 5.22 -0.58 3.82
CA GLY A 79 4.72 -1.95 3.76
C GLY A 79 5.72 -2.94 3.15
N GLY A 80 6.90 -2.49 2.71
CA GLY A 80 7.85 -3.34 1.98
C GLY A 80 7.46 -3.61 0.54
N PHE A 81 6.50 -2.86 -0.01
CA PHE A 81 6.01 -3.03 -1.37
C PHE A 81 6.67 -2.03 -2.33
N GLN A 82 6.91 -2.47 -3.56
CA GLN A 82 7.39 -1.63 -4.66
C GLN A 82 6.69 -2.04 -5.96
N LEU A 83 6.31 -1.06 -6.78
CA LEU A 83 5.85 -1.33 -8.13
C LEU A 83 7.03 -1.76 -9.01
N SER A 84 6.87 -2.89 -9.67
CA SER A 84 7.81 -3.42 -10.65
C SER A 84 7.08 -3.75 -11.94
N VAL A 85 7.79 -3.65 -13.07
CA VAL A 85 7.30 -4.11 -14.37
C VAL A 85 7.70 -5.57 -14.52
N ARG A 86 6.75 -6.44 -14.84
CA ARG A 86 7.00 -7.86 -15.16
C ARG A 86 6.60 -8.16 -16.59
N SER A 87 7.31 -9.07 -17.25
CA SER A 87 6.88 -9.60 -18.54
C SER A 87 5.60 -10.41 -18.37
N VAL A 88 4.57 -10.08 -19.14
CA VAL A 88 3.35 -10.89 -19.24
C VAL A 88 3.51 -11.82 -20.44
N ARG A 89 3.12 -13.10 -20.28
CA ARG A 89 3.11 -14.05 -21.41
C ARG A 89 2.20 -13.45 -22.48
N ARG A 90 2.75 -13.22 -23.67
CA ARG A 90 1.98 -12.78 -24.82
C ARG A 90 1.56 -14.04 -25.54
N ASP A 91 0.25 -14.34 -25.56
CA ASP A 91 -0.31 -15.26 -26.54
C ASP A 91 -0.31 -14.51 -27.87
N ILE A 92 0.76 -14.68 -28.65
CA ILE A 92 0.87 -14.23 -30.05
C ILE A 92 0.93 -15.48 -30.91
#